data_AF-A0A0F6H4L2-F1
#
_entry.id   AF-A0A0F6H4L2-F1
#
_cell.length_a   1.000
_cell.length_b   1.000
_cell.length_c   1.000
_cell.angle_alpha   90.00
_cell.angle_beta   90.00
_cell.angle_gamma   90.00
#
_symmetry.space_group_name_H-M   'P 1'
#
loop_
_entity.id
_entity.type
_entity.pdbx_description
1 polymer ?
#
loop_
_entity_poly.entity_id
_entity_poly.type
_entity_poly.pdbx_seq_one_letter_code
_entity_poly.pdbx_strand_id
1 'polypeptide(L)'
;MDSFHSMFTDIVNVHKPETIHLESLDFILEENFKRDYNIGFKFLELLAKRNDKLLFIPTRSLKQILVIKENICLVWELIERISFRSKPLWKISFFTEIDSALIKNEHIDMILEIFREIENLKFMSLDWVERYLNFDYELYDKILTIVTERNREPNVKIGLQIHYFEKTFKMLSKNMPLIQEAYLQQVKIDSHFDYNKNGLFRIIEMNPGFLKDYFDYFYFSDDIEFTERKADWGFIWEIEGMGPVFSEIFKCINEKNIFSGFSSHFLNNFFSNLKEDKKAKANEFLFELLKANYKDIRIVNLIVNIARYARKEIYENILLLYISLNQAPDVFGKIWWRGNGGEYNGGDISGEIEANDWKKILSIIERSEHGTNLIPIKKVIKDRIYSCLRFAESEKTNLFLDR
;
A
#
# COMPACT_ATOMS: atom_id res chain seq x y z
N MET A 1 -8.58 -51.40 14.11
CA MET A 1 -8.16 -50.47 13.05
C MET A 1 -9.29 -50.24 12.05
N ASP A 2 -10.01 -51.30 11.65
CA ASP A 2 -11.08 -51.21 10.65
C ASP A 2 -12.28 -50.33 11.05
N SER A 3 -12.67 -50.28 12.34
CA SER A 3 -13.79 -49.44 12.75
C SER A 3 -13.47 -47.93 12.78
N PHE A 4 -12.27 -47.53 13.20
CA PHE A 4 -11.85 -46.12 13.13
C PHE A 4 -11.61 -45.68 11.68
N HIS A 5 -11.04 -46.54 10.85
CA HIS A 5 -10.86 -46.27 9.42
C HIS A 5 -12.21 -46.14 8.69
N SER A 6 -13.19 -46.99 9.01
CA SER A 6 -14.57 -46.86 8.51
C SER A 6 -15.18 -45.55 8.99
N MET A 7 -15.18 -45.29 10.30
CA MET A 7 -15.79 -44.09 10.89
C MET A 7 -15.15 -42.79 10.40
N PHE A 8 -13.84 -42.75 10.21
CA PHE A 8 -13.13 -41.60 9.62
C PHE A 8 -13.45 -41.44 8.14
N THR A 9 -13.56 -42.56 7.40
CA THR A 9 -13.99 -42.52 5.99
C THR A 9 -15.42 -42.01 5.87
N ASP A 10 -16.29 -42.38 6.80
CA ASP A 10 -17.66 -41.88 6.87
C ASP A 10 -17.70 -40.39 7.23
N ILE A 11 -16.91 -39.93 8.20
CA ILE A 11 -16.81 -38.50 8.55
C ILE A 11 -16.32 -37.67 7.35
N VAL A 12 -15.26 -38.11 6.68
CA VAL A 12 -14.67 -37.42 5.51
C VAL A 12 -15.58 -37.47 4.27
N ASN A 13 -16.39 -38.52 4.11
CA ASN A 13 -17.29 -38.66 2.96
C ASN A 13 -18.66 -37.97 3.17
N VAL A 14 -19.13 -37.87 4.43
CA VAL A 14 -20.44 -37.27 4.77
C VAL A 14 -20.36 -35.75 4.89
N HIS A 15 -19.21 -35.20 5.27
CA HIS A 15 -19.03 -33.77 5.48
C HIS A 15 -18.34 -33.14 4.27
N LYS A 16 -18.93 -32.07 3.72
CA LYS A 16 -18.23 -31.21 2.75
C LYS A 16 -16.95 -30.68 3.42
N PRO A 17 -15.87 -30.37 2.67
CA PRO A 17 -14.64 -29.80 3.23
C PRO A 17 -14.88 -28.59 4.15
N GLU A 18 -15.96 -27.86 3.91
CA GLU A 18 -16.44 -26.71 4.68
C GLU A 18 -16.82 -27.01 6.14
N THR A 19 -17.10 -28.27 6.53
CA THR A 19 -17.58 -28.64 7.86
C THR A 19 -16.60 -29.44 8.73
N ILE A 20 -15.44 -29.85 8.19
CA ILE A 20 -14.38 -30.42 9.03
C ILE A 20 -13.52 -29.27 9.56
N HIS A 21 -13.59 -29.01 10.87
CA HIS A 21 -12.64 -28.13 11.54
C HIS A 21 -11.24 -28.75 11.43
N LEU A 22 -10.42 -28.27 10.49
CA LEU A 22 -9.06 -28.78 10.22
C LEU A 22 -8.19 -28.80 11.49
N GLU A 23 -8.44 -27.88 12.43
CA GLU A 23 -7.82 -27.85 13.75
C GLU A 23 -8.16 -29.10 14.57
N SER A 24 -9.41 -29.59 14.51
CA SER A 24 -9.81 -30.82 15.19
C SER A 24 -9.11 -32.05 14.61
N LEU A 25 -8.81 -32.07 13.30
CA LEU A 25 -8.00 -33.14 12.71
C LEU A 25 -6.57 -33.13 13.25
N ASP A 26 -5.96 -31.95 13.39
CA ASP A 26 -4.60 -31.84 13.94
C ASP A 26 -4.55 -32.30 15.40
N PHE A 27 -5.57 -31.96 16.20
CA PHE A 27 -5.70 -32.46 17.58
C PHE A 27 -5.87 -33.98 17.65
N ILE A 28 -6.72 -34.57 16.81
CA ILE A 28 -6.91 -36.02 16.78
C ILE A 28 -5.58 -36.70 16.40
N LEU A 29 -4.87 -36.14 15.41
CA LEU A 29 -3.58 -36.65 14.98
C LEU A 29 -2.53 -36.57 16.10
N GLU A 30 -2.45 -35.42 16.79
CA GLU A 30 -1.59 -35.20 17.96
C GLU A 30 -1.85 -36.24 19.05
N GLU A 31 -3.13 -36.46 19.43
CA GLU A 31 -3.50 -37.44 20.46
C GLU A 31 -3.17 -38.88 20.05
N ASN A 32 -3.27 -39.22 18.75
CA ASN A 32 -2.82 -40.52 18.26
C ASN A 32 -1.30 -40.67 18.40
N PHE A 33 -0.51 -39.64 18.06
CA PHE A 33 0.94 -39.66 18.28
C PHE A 33 1.33 -39.77 19.76
N LYS A 34 0.58 -39.15 20.68
CA LYS A 34 0.81 -39.29 22.13
C LYS A 34 0.57 -40.72 22.63
N ARG A 35 -0.43 -41.41 22.07
CA ARG A 35 -0.78 -42.78 22.47
C ARG A 35 0.13 -43.82 21.87
N ASP A 36 0.38 -43.73 20.56
CA ASP A 36 1.23 -44.66 19.82
C ASP A 36 1.73 -44.00 18.53
N TYR A 37 3.05 -43.87 18.41
CA TYR A 37 3.69 -43.24 17.24
C TYR A 37 3.34 -43.92 15.92
N ASN A 38 3.28 -45.26 15.88
CA ASN A 38 2.99 -45.99 14.65
C ASN A 38 1.54 -45.78 14.20
N ILE A 39 0.60 -45.69 15.15
CA ILE A 39 -0.80 -45.37 14.87
C ILE A 39 -0.91 -43.93 14.34
N GLY A 40 -0.28 -42.97 15.02
CA GLY A 40 -0.23 -41.58 14.58
C GLY A 40 0.38 -41.44 13.18
N PHE A 41 1.50 -42.12 12.90
CA PHE A 41 2.18 -42.05 11.60
C PHE A 41 1.35 -42.66 10.47
N LYS A 42 0.71 -43.81 10.72
CA LYS A 42 -0.26 -44.40 9.77
C LYS A 42 -1.43 -43.46 9.49
N PHE A 43 -1.89 -42.72 10.52
CA PHE A 43 -2.96 -41.76 10.35
C PHE A 43 -2.49 -40.52 9.55
N LEU A 44 -1.29 -40.00 9.81
CA LEU A 44 -0.68 -38.93 9.01
C LEU A 44 -0.55 -39.36 7.53
N GLU A 45 -0.10 -40.58 7.26
CA GLU A 45 -0.02 -41.12 5.90
C GLU A 45 -1.40 -41.19 5.21
N LEU A 46 -2.45 -41.59 5.94
CA LEU A 46 -3.81 -41.58 5.42
C LEU A 46 -4.29 -40.16 5.09
N LEU A 47 -3.99 -39.18 5.94
CA LEU A 47 -4.31 -37.77 5.73
C LEU A 47 -3.57 -37.20 4.51
N ALA A 48 -2.30 -37.56 4.31
CA ALA A 48 -1.53 -37.18 3.13
C ALA A 48 -2.17 -37.74 1.84
N LYS A 49 -2.51 -39.03 1.82
CA LYS A 49 -3.15 -39.69 0.66
C LYS A 49 -4.52 -39.11 0.30
N ARG A 50 -5.21 -38.47 1.26
CA ARG A 50 -6.53 -37.87 1.06
C ARG A 50 -6.48 -36.33 0.97
N ASN A 51 -5.29 -35.73 0.96
CA ASN A 51 -5.17 -34.28 1.18
C ASN A 51 -5.78 -33.45 0.05
N ASP A 52 -5.80 -33.95 -1.19
CA ASP A 52 -6.44 -33.25 -2.31
C ASP A 52 -7.91 -32.91 -2.05
N LYS A 53 -8.59 -33.65 -1.17
CA LYS A 53 -9.96 -33.37 -0.72
C LYS A 53 -10.04 -32.59 0.58
N LEU A 54 -9.06 -32.77 1.47
CA LEU A 54 -9.09 -32.24 2.84
C LEU A 54 -8.47 -30.85 2.96
N LEU A 55 -7.44 -30.52 2.15
CA LEU A 55 -6.62 -29.33 2.28
C LEU A 55 -6.05 -29.13 3.70
N PHE A 56 -5.86 -30.23 4.44
CA PHE A 56 -5.35 -30.24 5.80
C PHE A 56 -3.84 -29.92 5.83
N ILE A 57 -3.36 -29.16 6.79
CA ILE A 57 -1.93 -28.87 7.00
C ILE A 57 -1.61 -29.19 8.48
N PRO A 58 -0.80 -30.23 8.76
CA PRO A 58 -0.48 -30.60 10.13
C PRO A 58 0.52 -29.61 10.73
N THR A 59 0.26 -29.09 11.93
CA THR A 59 1.15 -28.12 12.60
C THR A 59 1.51 -28.62 14.01
N ARG A 60 0.52 -28.70 14.90
CA ARG A 60 0.70 -29.10 16.30
C ARG A 60 1.20 -30.53 16.42
N SER A 61 0.61 -31.42 15.62
CA SER A 61 1.04 -32.82 15.56
C SER A 61 2.47 -32.97 15.09
N LEU A 62 2.93 -32.17 14.11
CA LEU A 62 4.31 -32.16 13.66
C LEU A 62 5.24 -31.63 14.74
N LYS A 63 4.90 -30.50 15.37
CA LYS A 63 5.69 -29.90 16.46
C LYS A 63 6.02 -30.88 17.58
N GLN A 64 5.06 -31.74 17.92
CA GLN A 64 5.27 -32.75 18.96
C GLN A 64 6.30 -33.82 18.55
N ILE A 65 6.29 -34.25 17.29
CA ILE A 65 7.07 -35.42 16.86
C ILE A 65 8.41 -35.07 16.21
N LEU A 66 8.55 -33.85 15.68
CA LEU A 66 9.78 -33.35 15.03
C LEU A 66 10.84 -32.85 16.04
N VAL A 67 10.79 -33.37 17.26
CA VAL A 67 11.81 -33.25 18.31
C VAL A 67 12.74 -34.48 18.37
N ILE A 68 12.47 -35.49 17.54
CA ILE A 68 13.24 -36.75 17.45
C ILE A 68 13.80 -36.90 16.03
N LYS A 69 15.11 -37.17 15.92
CA LYS A 69 15.83 -37.22 14.64
C LYS A 69 15.27 -38.27 13.68
N GLU A 70 14.92 -39.45 14.18
CA GLU A 70 14.36 -40.54 13.37
C GLU A 70 13.01 -40.15 12.75
N ASN A 71 12.19 -39.40 13.49
CA ASN A 71 10.88 -38.95 13.03
C ASN A 71 11.01 -37.90 11.92
N ILE A 72 12.02 -37.02 11.99
CA ILE A 72 12.30 -36.02 10.94
C ILE A 72 12.50 -36.71 9.59
N CYS A 73 13.35 -37.75 9.54
CA CYS A 73 13.59 -38.49 8.31
C CYS A 73 12.31 -39.17 7.79
N LEU A 74 11.58 -39.87 8.67
CA LEU A 74 10.36 -40.59 8.30
C LEU A 74 9.25 -39.66 7.77
N VAL A 75 9.05 -38.52 8.43
CA VAL A 75 8.04 -37.52 8.01
C VAL A 75 8.44 -36.86 6.71
N TRP A 76 9.71 -36.50 6.53
CA TRP A 76 10.18 -35.92 5.27
C TRP A 76 10.02 -36.90 4.09
N GLU A 77 10.43 -38.16 4.27
CA GLU A 77 10.24 -39.22 3.26
C GLU A 77 8.75 -39.41 2.90
N LEU A 78 7.86 -39.33 3.89
CA LEU A 78 6.42 -39.38 3.65
C LEU A 78 5.93 -38.23 2.78
N ILE A 79 6.34 -36.99 3.11
CA ILE A 79 5.98 -35.78 2.35
C ILE A 79 6.48 -35.90 0.92
N GLU A 80 7.73 -36.36 0.73
CA GLU A 80 8.30 -36.46 -0.60
C GLU A 80 7.64 -37.54 -1.46
N ARG A 81 7.32 -38.69 -0.86
CA ARG A 81 6.75 -39.86 -1.54
C ARG A 81 5.32 -39.63 -2.07
N ILE A 82 4.51 -38.82 -1.40
CA ILE A 82 3.09 -38.66 -1.73
C ILE A 82 2.89 -37.36 -2.51
N SER A 83 2.28 -37.45 -3.70
CA SER A 83 1.90 -36.29 -4.50
C SER A 83 0.49 -35.81 -4.10
N PHE A 84 0.37 -34.53 -3.75
CA PHE A 84 -0.90 -33.87 -3.45
C PHE A 84 -0.74 -32.34 -3.57
N ARG A 85 -1.84 -31.62 -3.82
CA ARG A 85 -1.81 -30.19 -4.17
C ARG A 85 -1.18 -29.28 -3.10
N SER A 86 -1.40 -29.58 -1.81
CA SER A 86 -0.90 -28.77 -0.69
C SER A 86 0.50 -29.19 -0.21
N LYS A 87 1.22 -30.04 -0.95
CA LYS A 87 2.56 -30.54 -0.58
C LYS A 87 3.54 -29.43 -0.17
N PRO A 88 3.65 -28.28 -0.88
CA PRO A 88 4.52 -27.20 -0.45
C PRO A 88 4.17 -26.64 0.94
N LEU A 89 2.87 -26.59 1.31
CA LEU A 89 2.44 -26.12 2.64
C LEU A 89 2.80 -27.13 3.74
N TRP A 90 2.81 -28.43 3.43
CA TRP A 90 3.33 -29.44 4.36
C TRP A 90 4.84 -29.32 4.55
N LYS A 91 5.60 -29.05 3.48
CA LYS A 91 7.04 -28.79 3.57
C LYS A 91 7.32 -27.55 4.45
N ILE A 92 6.57 -26.47 4.26
CA ILE A 92 6.68 -25.26 5.08
C ILE A 92 6.36 -25.56 6.54
N SER A 93 5.27 -26.28 6.81
CA SER A 93 4.91 -26.67 8.18
C SER A 93 6.00 -27.54 8.82
N PHE A 94 6.55 -28.50 8.08
CA PHE A 94 7.68 -29.31 8.54
C PHE A 94 8.87 -28.44 8.99
N PHE A 95 9.36 -27.51 8.16
CA PHE A 95 10.47 -26.63 8.54
C PHE A 95 10.10 -25.58 9.60
N THR A 96 8.82 -25.22 9.71
CA THR A 96 8.33 -24.39 10.79
C THR A 96 8.44 -25.09 12.14
N GLU A 97 8.14 -26.39 12.18
CA GLU A 97 7.92 -27.14 13.42
C GLU A 97 9.09 -28.06 13.85
N ILE A 98 10.11 -28.28 13.01
CA ILE A 98 11.36 -28.98 13.42
C ILE A 98 11.95 -28.30 14.66
N ASP A 99 12.44 -29.08 15.63
CA ASP A 99 13.16 -28.56 16.80
C ASP A 99 14.47 -27.86 16.40
N SER A 100 14.78 -26.72 17.02
CA SER A 100 15.96 -25.91 16.65
C SER A 100 17.28 -26.67 16.81
N ALA A 101 17.37 -27.59 17.78
CA ALA A 101 18.56 -28.39 18.00
C ALA A 101 18.81 -29.43 16.89
N LEU A 102 17.80 -29.70 16.05
CA LEU A 102 17.85 -30.66 14.96
C LEU A 102 17.93 -30.01 13.58
N ILE A 103 17.95 -28.67 13.51
CA ILE A 103 18.19 -27.94 12.26
C ILE A 103 19.64 -28.15 11.81
N LYS A 104 19.83 -28.33 10.51
CA LYS A 104 21.13 -28.54 9.88
C LYS A 104 21.26 -27.72 8.59
N ASN A 105 22.50 -27.55 8.15
CA ASN A 105 22.82 -26.86 6.90
C ASN A 105 22.15 -27.50 5.67
N GLU A 106 21.98 -28.82 5.65
CA GLU A 106 21.31 -29.53 4.54
C GLU A 106 19.84 -29.09 4.33
N HIS A 107 19.19 -28.53 5.36
CA HIS A 107 17.83 -28.02 5.25
C HIS A 107 17.72 -26.76 4.40
N ILE A 108 18.82 -26.01 4.20
CA ILE A 108 18.80 -24.75 3.44
C ILE A 108 18.40 -25.00 1.98
N ASP A 109 19.05 -25.95 1.32
CA ASP A 109 18.73 -26.29 -0.08
C ASP A 109 17.31 -26.84 -0.21
N MET A 110 16.87 -27.61 0.78
CA MET A 110 15.50 -28.15 0.82
C MET A 110 14.45 -27.05 0.97
N ILE A 111 14.74 -26.01 1.77
CA ILE A 111 13.88 -24.83 1.92
C ILE A 111 13.79 -24.07 0.60
N LEU A 112 14.93 -23.82 -0.05
CA LEU A 112 14.95 -23.11 -1.34
C LEU A 112 14.14 -23.86 -2.41
N GLU A 113 14.18 -25.19 -2.40
CA GLU A 113 13.41 -26.02 -3.32
C GLU A 113 11.90 -25.84 -3.17
N ILE A 114 11.40 -25.60 -1.96
CA ILE A 114 9.97 -25.28 -1.74
C ILE A 114 9.57 -24.08 -2.61
N PHE A 115 10.36 -23.01 -2.60
CA PHE A 115 10.06 -21.80 -3.37
C PHE A 115 10.16 -22.02 -4.89
N ARG A 116 10.95 -23.00 -5.34
CA ARG A 116 11.00 -23.41 -6.75
C ARG A 116 9.80 -24.26 -7.16
N GLU A 117 9.18 -24.98 -6.23
CA GLU A 117 8.00 -25.82 -6.50
C GLU A 117 6.67 -25.07 -6.42
N ILE A 118 6.58 -24.00 -5.60
CA ILE A 118 5.33 -23.27 -5.41
C ILE A 118 4.92 -22.56 -6.70
N GLU A 119 3.67 -22.76 -7.12
CA GLU A 119 3.08 -22.04 -8.26
C GLU A 119 2.14 -20.92 -7.79
N ASN A 120 1.25 -21.19 -6.83
CA ASN A 120 0.18 -20.26 -6.44
C ASN A 120 0.00 -20.23 -4.92
N LEU A 121 0.65 -19.25 -4.29
CA LEU A 121 0.53 -19.00 -2.86
C LEU A 121 0.66 -17.49 -2.60
N LYS A 122 -0.48 -16.81 -2.46
CA LYS A 122 -0.50 -15.34 -2.33
C LYS A 122 -0.08 -14.83 -0.96
N PHE A 123 -0.04 -15.69 0.06
CA PHE A 123 0.33 -15.32 1.40
C PHE A 123 1.07 -16.46 2.07
N MET A 124 2.22 -16.16 2.66
CA MET A 124 3.02 -17.08 3.46
C MET A 124 3.70 -16.28 4.58
N SER A 125 3.65 -16.76 5.83
CA SER A 125 4.57 -16.27 6.85
C SER A 125 5.97 -16.82 6.58
N LEU A 126 6.99 -15.97 6.73
CA LEU A 126 8.40 -16.31 6.63
C LEU A 126 9.13 -16.11 7.97
N ASP A 127 8.39 -15.95 9.08
CA ASP A 127 9.00 -15.77 10.41
C ASP A 127 9.79 -17.03 10.82
N TRP A 128 9.40 -18.22 10.33
CA TRP A 128 10.12 -19.48 10.58
C TRP A 128 11.50 -19.54 9.93
N VAL A 129 11.74 -18.76 8.87
CA VAL A 129 13.02 -18.71 8.14
C VAL A 129 14.12 -18.14 9.03
N GLU A 130 13.78 -17.29 10.00
CA GLU A 130 14.76 -16.64 10.88
C GLU A 130 15.67 -17.65 11.61
N ARG A 131 15.11 -18.82 11.95
CA ARG A 131 15.80 -19.90 12.65
C ARG A 131 16.93 -20.54 11.83
N TYR A 132 16.92 -20.34 10.51
CA TYR A 132 17.85 -20.93 9.56
C TYR A 132 18.99 -19.97 9.16
N LEU A 133 18.90 -18.69 9.55
CA LEU A 133 19.88 -17.66 9.20
C LEU A 133 21.27 -17.89 9.79
N ASN A 134 21.36 -18.63 10.89
CA ASN A 134 22.65 -19.01 11.48
C ASN A 134 23.44 -19.97 10.59
N PHE A 135 22.78 -20.64 9.64
CA PHE A 135 23.41 -21.54 8.67
C PHE A 135 23.65 -20.84 7.34
N ASP A 136 22.77 -19.91 6.96
CA ASP A 136 22.89 -19.11 5.74
C ASP A 136 22.30 -17.71 5.95
N TYR A 137 23.18 -16.72 6.14
CA TYR A 137 22.76 -15.33 6.38
C TYR A 137 22.14 -14.67 5.13
N GLU A 138 22.35 -15.25 3.94
CA GLU A 138 21.82 -14.77 2.65
C GLU A 138 20.51 -15.46 2.29
N LEU A 139 19.94 -16.28 3.18
CA LEU A 139 18.74 -17.05 2.89
C LEU A 139 17.57 -16.19 2.44
N TYR A 140 17.38 -15.01 3.04
CA TYR A 140 16.34 -14.07 2.58
C TYR A 140 16.58 -13.55 1.17
N ASP A 141 17.82 -13.23 0.78
CA ASP A 141 18.14 -12.84 -0.59
C ASP A 141 17.90 -13.97 -1.59
N LYS A 142 18.27 -15.20 -1.22
CA LYS A 142 18.07 -16.38 -2.08
C LYS A 142 16.57 -16.66 -2.28
N ILE A 143 15.78 -16.59 -1.21
CA ILE A 143 14.32 -16.70 -1.29
C ILE A 143 13.75 -15.57 -2.17
N LEU A 144 14.16 -14.32 -1.93
CA LEU A 144 13.70 -13.17 -2.72
C LEU A 144 14.03 -13.35 -4.20
N THR A 145 15.23 -13.82 -4.52
CA THR A 145 15.69 -14.09 -5.89
C THR A 145 14.79 -15.13 -6.56
N ILE A 146 14.63 -16.30 -5.94
CA ILE A 146 13.79 -17.38 -6.47
C ILE A 146 12.35 -16.90 -6.67
N VAL A 147 11.76 -16.27 -5.65
CA VAL A 147 10.37 -15.77 -5.73
C VAL A 147 10.20 -14.75 -6.84
N THR A 148 11.15 -13.83 -7.00
CA THR A 148 11.10 -12.79 -8.03
C THR A 148 11.21 -13.37 -9.43
N GLU A 149 12.11 -14.33 -9.63
CA GLU A 149 12.28 -15.05 -10.90
C GLU A 149 11.03 -15.85 -11.25
N ARG A 150 10.50 -16.59 -10.28
CA ARG A 150 9.28 -17.41 -10.42
C ARG A 150 8.06 -16.56 -10.78
N ASN A 151 7.91 -15.39 -10.19
CA ASN A 151 6.81 -14.47 -10.48
C ASN A 151 6.86 -13.86 -11.90
N ARG A 152 7.95 -14.05 -12.66
CA ARG A 152 8.00 -13.71 -14.09
C ARG A 152 7.32 -14.78 -14.96
N GLU A 153 7.20 -16.01 -14.44
CA GLU A 153 6.57 -17.10 -15.18
C GLU A 153 5.06 -16.87 -15.33
N PRO A 154 4.47 -17.17 -16.50
CA PRO A 154 3.02 -17.10 -16.67
C PRO A 154 2.30 -18.03 -15.68
N ASN A 155 1.25 -17.50 -15.03
CA ASN A 155 0.39 -18.23 -14.06
C ASN A 155 1.04 -18.59 -12.71
N VAL A 156 2.26 -18.12 -12.44
CA VAL A 156 2.88 -18.25 -11.12
C VAL A 156 2.64 -16.96 -10.32
N LYS A 157 2.17 -17.11 -9.07
CA LYS A 157 1.93 -16.01 -8.13
C LYS A 157 2.34 -16.43 -6.73
N ILE A 158 3.54 -16.02 -6.34
CA ILE A 158 4.12 -16.27 -5.03
C ILE A 158 4.18 -14.94 -4.27
N GLY A 159 3.33 -14.82 -3.26
CA GLY A 159 3.28 -13.70 -2.34
C GLY A 159 4.22 -13.90 -1.17
N LEU A 160 4.97 -12.86 -0.84
CA LEU A 160 5.79 -12.76 0.36
C LEU A 160 4.93 -12.38 1.57
N GLN A 161 5.52 -12.50 2.75
CA GLN A 161 4.90 -12.11 4.01
C GLN A 161 4.48 -10.62 4.02
N ILE A 162 3.36 -10.30 4.69
CA ILE A 162 2.98 -8.91 4.97
C ILE A 162 4.10 -8.23 5.77
N HIS A 163 4.49 -7.01 5.37
CA HIS A 163 5.64 -6.29 5.93
C HIS A 163 7.00 -6.97 5.68
N TYR A 164 7.12 -7.83 4.67
CA TYR A 164 8.38 -8.54 4.34
C TYR A 164 9.57 -7.56 4.25
N PHE A 165 9.45 -6.52 3.43
CA PHE A 165 10.53 -5.56 3.26
C PHE A 165 10.79 -4.78 4.54
N GLU A 166 9.77 -4.33 5.27
CA GLU A 166 9.98 -3.65 6.56
C GLU A 166 10.83 -4.50 7.53
N LYS A 167 10.54 -5.80 7.64
CA LYS A 167 11.22 -6.73 8.55
C LYS A 167 12.62 -7.12 8.07
N THR A 168 12.77 -7.41 6.77
CA THR A 168 13.97 -8.06 6.23
C THR A 168 14.94 -7.10 5.54
N PHE A 169 14.57 -5.82 5.30
CA PHE A 169 15.37 -4.91 4.48
C PHE A 169 16.85 -4.83 4.86
N LYS A 170 17.15 -4.83 6.16
CA LYS A 170 18.53 -4.72 6.66
C LYS A 170 19.39 -5.97 6.40
N MET A 171 18.73 -7.10 6.12
CA MET A 171 19.35 -8.40 5.91
C MET A 171 19.56 -8.72 4.44
N LEU A 172 18.90 -7.98 3.54
CA LEU A 172 19.06 -8.16 2.11
C LEU A 172 20.40 -7.55 1.65
N SER A 173 20.98 -8.17 0.62
CA SER A 173 22.23 -7.85 -0.08
C SER A 173 22.30 -6.44 -0.67
N LYS A 174 21.23 -5.65 -0.52
CA LYS A 174 21.04 -4.32 -1.11
C LYS A 174 21.14 -4.34 -2.64
N ASN A 175 20.88 -5.48 -3.28
CA ASN A 175 20.63 -5.54 -4.72
C ASN A 175 19.32 -4.80 -5.04
N MET A 176 19.42 -3.47 -5.19
CA MET A 176 18.27 -2.59 -5.35
C MET A 176 17.38 -2.98 -6.54
N PRO A 177 17.91 -3.30 -7.74
CA PRO A 177 17.09 -3.76 -8.85
C PRO A 177 16.20 -4.96 -8.49
N LEU A 178 16.75 -5.97 -7.81
CA LEU A 178 15.99 -7.14 -7.36
C LEU A 178 14.91 -6.75 -6.35
N ILE A 179 15.26 -5.96 -5.33
CA ILE A 179 14.35 -5.52 -4.28
C ILE A 179 13.18 -4.71 -4.86
N GLN A 180 13.49 -3.80 -5.79
CA GLN A 180 12.52 -2.93 -6.44
C GLN A 180 11.55 -3.73 -7.32
N GLU A 181 12.07 -4.63 -8.16
CA GLU A 181 11.25 -5.52 -8.98
C GLU A 181 10.34 -6.40 -8.11
N ALA A 182 10.91 -7.05 -7.09
CA ALA A 182 10.17 -7.87 -6.16
C ALA A 182 9.06 -7.06 -5.49
N TYR A 183 9.34 -5.84 -5.03
CA TYR A 183 8.35 -4.98 -4.39
C TYR A 183 7.17 -4.68 -5.33
N LEU A 184 7.43 -4.29 -6.58
CA LEU A 184 6.37 -4.02 -7.57
C LEU A 184 5.52 -5.28 -7.85
N GLN A 185 6.15 -6.45 -7.94
CA GLN A 185 5.43 -7.72 -8.09
C GLN A 185 4.50 -7.99 -6.89
N GLN A 186 4.98 -7.76 -5.66
CA GLN A 186 4.20 -8.02 -4.45
C GLN A 186 2.98 -7.10 -4.31
N VAL A 187 3.13 -5.80 -4.60
CA VAL A 187 2.01 -4.84 -4.64
C VAL A 187 0.91 -5.33 -5.59
N LYS A 188 1.30 -5.87 -6.76
CA LYS A 188 0.38 -6.38 -7.78
C LYS A 188 -0.28 -7.70 -7.39
N ILE A 189 0.38 -8.54 -6.60
CA ILE A 189 -0.19 -9.81 -6.11
C ILE A 189 -1.23 -9.56 -5.03
N ASP A 190 -0.93 -8.65 -4.09
CA ASP A 190 -1.83 -8.23 -3.03
C ASP A 190 -1.56 -6.78 -2.61
N SER A 191 -2.50 -5.88 -2.91
CA SER A 191 -2.43 -4.47 -2.52
C SER A 191 -2.32 -4.21 -1.00
N HIS A 192 -2.58 -5.21 -0.15
CA HIS A 192 -2.48 -5.10 1.31
C HIS A 192 -1.14 -5.56 1.88
N PHE A 193 -0.24 -6.13 1.08
CA PHE A 193 1.02 -6.71 1.59
C PHE A 193 1.90 -5.69 2.34
N ASP A 194 1.82 -4.41 1.96
CA ASP A 194 2.49 -3.28 2.61
C ASP A 194 1.53 -2.09 2.74
N TYR A 195 0.38 -2.34 3.37
CA TYR A 195 -0.70 -1.35 3.52
C TYR A 195 -0.21 0.01 4.07
N ASN A 196 0.69 -0.01 5.05
CA ASN A 196 1.26 1.19 5.68
C ASN A 196 2.48 1.77 4.91
N LYS A 197 2.92 1.13 3.81
CA LYS A 197 4.06 1.55 2.98
C LYS A 197 5.39 1.60 3.72
N ASN A 198 5.53 0.85 4.81
CA ASN A 198 6.77 0.82 5.59
C ASN A 198 7.90 0.15 4.80
N GLY A 199 7.58 -0.87 4.01
CA GLY A 199 8.51 -1.49 3.07
C GLY A 199 8.91 -0.52 1.97
N LEU A 200 7.94 0.16 1.34
CA LEU A 200 8.21 1.20 0.33
C LEU A 200 9.11 2.32 0.86
N PHE A 201 8.82 2.79 2.08
CA PHE A 201 9.62 3.80 2.76
C PHE A 201 11.10 3.40 2.81
N ARG A 202 11.40 2.16 3.23
CA ARG A 202 12.78 1.66 3.31
C ARG A 202 13.48 1.63 1.95
N ILE A 203 12.75 1.24 0.91
CA ILE A 203 13.31 1.16 -0.45
C ILE A 203 13.60 2.57 -0.99
N ILE A 204 12.68 3.52 -0.83
CA ILE A 204 12.85 4.91 -1.28
C ILE A 204 13.92 5.63 -0.44
N GLU A 205 14.00 5.36 0.86
CA GLU A 205 15.04 5.91 1.74
C GLU A 205 16.44 5.55 1.23
N MET A 206 16.63 4.34 0.69
CA MET A 206 17.90 3.90 0.10
C MET A 206 18.07 4.37 -1.36
N ASN A 207 17.00 4.41 -2.14
CA ASN A 207 17.01 4.86 -3.53
C ASN A 207 15.81 5.77 -3.82
N PRO A 208 15.93 7.09 -3.59
CA PRO A 208 14.85 8.05 -3.80
C PRO A 208 14.21 7.99 -5.20
N GLY A 209 15.01 7.67 -6.23
CA GLY A 209 14.54 7.57 -7.61
C GLY A 209 13.46 6.51 -7.81
N PHE A 210 13.40 5.49 -6.94
CA PHE A 210 12.39 4.43 -7.03
C PHE A 210 10.95 4.94 -6.92
N LEU A 211 10.72 6.08 -6.26
CA LEU A 211 9.37 6.65 -6.19
C LEU A 211 8.84 6.94 -7.60
N LYS A 212 9.71 7.40 -8.52
CA LYS A 212 9.34 7.62 -9.91
C LYS A 212 8.99 6.30 -10.60
N ASP A 213 9.84 5.27 -10.47
CA ASP A 213 9.59 3.95 -11.05
C ASP A 213 8.27 3.33 -10.56
N TYR A 214 7.97 3.51 -9.26
CA TYR A 214 6.72 3.07 -8.65
C TYR A 214 5.50 3.76 -9.28
N PHE A 215 5.57 5.08 -9.48
CA PHE A 215 4.50 5.84 -10.13
C PHE A 215 4.40 5.52 -11.63
N ASP A 216 5.53 5.32 -12.31
CA ASP A 216 5.59 4.85 -13.70
C ASP A 216 4.87 3.51 -13.86
N TYR A 217 5.05 2.60 -12.90
CA TYR A 217 4.46 1.27 -12.94
C TYR A 217 2.98 1.20 -12.56
N PHE A 218 2.50 2.00 -11.60
CA PHE A 218 1.11 1.92 -11.09
C PHE A 218 0.20 3.08 -11.50
N TYR A 219 0.71 4.31 -11.52
CA TYR A 219 -0.13 5.48 -11.81
C TYR A 219 -0.16 5.75 -13.31
N PHE A 220 0.98 5.60 -13.98
CA PHE A 220 1.17 6.03 -15.37
C PHE A 220 0.94 4.94 -16.41
N SER A 221 0.66 3.71 -15.99
CA SER A 221 0.42 2.52 -16.82
C SER A 221 -1.07 2.21 -17.04
N ASP A 222 -1.98 3.12 -16.68
CA ASP A 222 -3.45 2.97 -16.71
C ASP A 222 -4.03 1.91 -15.75
N ASP A 223 -3.31 1.56 -14.67
CA ASP A 223 -3.85 0.74 -13.58
C ASP A 223 -4.78 1.58 -12.67
N ILE A 224 -6.07 1.57 -13.00
CA ILE A 224 -7.13 2.39 -12.39
C ILE A 224 -7.24 2.18 -10.87
N GLU A 225 -6.79 1.03 -10.33
CA GLU A 225 -6.88 0.74 -8.89
C GLU A 225 -6.04 1.69 -8.02
N PHE A 226 -5.00 2.32 -8.59
CA PHE A 226 -4.10 3.20 -7.85
C PHE A 226 -4.69 4.58 -7.55
N THR A 227 -5.63 5.06 -8.36
CA THR A 227 -6.07 6.48 -8.35
C THR A 227 -7.13 6.85 -7.31
N GLU A 228 -7.76 5.87 -6.64
CA GLU A 228 -8.95 6.15 -5.83
C GLU A 228 -8.82 5.86 -4.31
N ARG A 229 -7.71 5.29 -3.83
CA ARG A 229 -7.54 5.03 -2.39
C ARG A 229 -6.98 6.25 -1.67
N LYS A 230 -7.52 6.55 -0.49
CA LYS A 230 -6.97 7.48 0.52
C LYS A 230 -5.62 6.96 1.04
N ALA A 231 -4.62 6.90 0.16
CA ALA A 231 -3.29 6.45 0.50
C ALA A 231 -2.53 7.62 1.11
N ASP A 232 -2.07 7.47 2.35
CA ASP A 232 -1.16 8.44 2.94
C ASP A 232 0.21 8.35 2.25
N TRP A 233 0.67 9.48 1.73
CA TRP A 233 1.97 9.64 1.06
C TRP A 233 2.85 10.67 1.79
N GLY A 234 2.45 11.15 2.97
CA GLY A 234 3.19 12.16 3.73
C GLY A 234 4.60 11.74 4.13
N PHE A 235 4.87 10.43 4.18
CA PHE A 235 6.18 9.88 4.54
C PHE A 235 7.31 10.35 3.60
N ILE A 236 7.02 10.76 2.37
CA ILE A 236 8.07 11.21 1.42
C ILE A 236 8.87 12.40 1.98
N TRP A 237 8.27 13.21 2.84
CA TRP A 237 8.93 14.37 3.44
C TRP A 237 9.93 13.99 4.53
N GLU A 238 9.82 12.76 5.05
CA GLU A 238 10.79 12.19 5.99
C GLU A 238 12.11 11.81 5.30
N ILE A 239 12.09 11.60 3.99
CA ILE A 239 13.24 11.15 3.21
C ILE A 239 14.04 12.36 2.70
N GLU A 240 15.36 12.33 2.90
CA GLU A 240 16.27 13.36 2.41
C GLU A 240 16.38 13.34 0.87
N GLY A 241 16.56 14.50 0.24
CA GLY A 241 16.71 14.58 -1.22
C GLY A 241 15.45 14.33 -2.06
N MET A 242 14.27 14.16 -1.45
CA MET A 242 13.02 13.89 -2.20
C MET A 242 12.48 15.07 -3.02
N GLY A 243 12.90 16.31 -2.74
CA GLY A 243 12.35 17.50 -3.43
C GLY A 243 12.48 17.46 -4.96
N PRO A 244 13.68 17.23 -5.52
CA PRO A 244 13.85 17.07 -6.97
C PRO A 244 13.04 15.91 -7.57
N VAL A 245 13.08 14.72 -6.94
CA VAL A 245 12.33 13.54 -7.41
C VAL A 245 10.83 13.81 -7.44
N PHE A 246 10.30 14.39 -6.36
CA PHE A 246 8.88 14.70 -6.29
C PHE A 246 8.47 15.82 -7.25
N SER A 247 9.39 16.75 -7.58
CA SER A 247 9.12 17.79 -8.58
C SER A 247 8.87 17.20 -9.98
N GLU A 248 9.61 16.15 -10.34
CA GLU A 248 9.40 15.42 -11.61
C GLU A 248 8.05 14.70 -11.61
N ILE A 249 7.73 13.98 -10.53
CA ILE A 249 6.44 13.28 -10.38
C ILE A 249 5.27 14.28 -10.42
N PHE A 250 5.40 15.41 -9.75
CA PHE A 250 4.39 16.47 -9.75
C PHE A 250 4.10 16.97 -11.17
N LYS A 251 5.15 17.22 -11.97
CA LYS A 251 5.00 17.61 -13.39
C LYS A 251 4.32 16.51 -14.21
N CYS A 252 4.76 15.26 -14.08
CA CYS A 252 4.15 14.14 -14.80
C CYS A 252 2.66 13.97 -14.48
N ILE A 253 2.28 14.09 -13.20
CA ILE A 253 0.87 14.05 -12.78
C ILE A 253 0.08 15.21 -13.39
N ASN A 254 0.63 16.43 -13.36
CA ASN A 254 -0.01 17.61 -13.96
C ASN A 254 -0.21 17.50 -15.48
N GLU A 255 0.72 16.83 -16.18
CA GLU A 255 0.61 16.62 -17.63
C GLU A 255 -0.45 15.58 -18.01
N LYS A 256 -0.60 14.53 -17.18
CA LYS A 256 -1.54 13.43 -17.44
C LYS A 256 -2.95 13.65 -16.90
N ASN A 257 -3.09 14.36 -15.78
CA ASN A 257 -4.39 14.55 -15.12
C ASN A 257 -4.96 15.94 -15.43
N ILE A 258 -6.00 16.01 -16.28
CA ILE A 258 -6.74 17.24 -16.51
C ILE A 258 -7.60 17.51 -15.27
N PHE A 259 -6.99 18.15 -14.28
CA PHE A 259 -7.67 18.53 -13.05
C PHE A 259 -8.68 19.65 -13.33
N SER A 260 -9.93 19.49 -12.91
CA SER A 260 -11.03 20.43 -13.17
C SER A 260 -11.26 21.47 -12.06
N GLY A 261 -10.59 21.35 -10.91
CA GLY A 261 -10.67 22.33 -9.82
C GLY A 261 -11.82 22.15 -8.83
N PHE A 262 -12.72 21.18 -9.04
CA PHE A 262 -13.94 20.99 -8.24
C PHE A 262 -13.67 20.31 -6.89
N SER A 263 -12.71 19.38 -6.82
CA SER A 263 -12.49 18.51 -5.66
C SER A 263 -11.03 18.52 -5.17
N SER A 264 -10.76 17.72 -4.13
CA SER A 264 -9.41 17.42 -3.68
C SER A 264 -8.66 16.64 -4.76
N HIS A 265 -7.49 17.13 -5.17
CA HIS A 265 -6.60 16.43 -6.10
C HIS A 265 -5.79 15.33 -5.39
N PHE A 266 -5.40 14.26 -6.10
CA PHE A 266 -4.58 13.16 -5.56
C PHE A 266 -3.28 13.65 -4.91
N LEU A 267 -2.67 14.71 -5.46
CA LEU A 267 -1.44 15.31 -4.90
C LEU A 267 -1.60 15.76 -3.44
N ASN A 268 -2.82 16.04 -2.97
CA ASN A 268 -3.09 16.40 -1.58
C ASN A 268 -2.68 15.30 -0.60
N ASN A 269 -2.68 14.03 -1.04
CA ASN A 269 -2.27 12.89 -0.23
C ASN A 269 -0.79 12.94 0.19
N PHE A 270 0.07 13.65 -0.55
CA PHE A 270 1.46 13.86 -0.17
C PHE A 270 1.61 14.93 0.91
N PHE A 271 0.61 15.77 1.13
CA PHE A 271 0.68 16.92 2.04
C PHE A 271 -0.26 16.81 3.23
N SER A 272 -0.98 15.68 3.34
CA SER A 272 -1.91 15.39 4.43
C SER A 272 -1.20 14.63 5.55
N ASN A 273 -1.72 14.70 6.78
CA ASN A 273 -1.24 13.94 7.95
C ASN A 273 0.27 14.05 8.25
N LEU A 274 0.91 15.15 7.89
CA LEU A 274 2.35 15.34 8.11
C LEU A 274 2.67 15.47 9.60
N LYS A 275 3.78 14.84 10.02
CA LYS A 275 4.42 15.12 11.31
C LYS A 275 4.82 16.60 11.39
N GLU A 276 4.72 17.18 12.59
CA GLU A 276 4.92 18.62 12.81
C GLU A 276 6.28 19.11 12.31
N ASP A 277 7.34 18.32 12.51
CA ASP A 277 8.71 18.62 12.09
C ASP A 277 8.92 18.54 10.56
N LYS A 278 8.00 17.91 9.82
CA LYS A 278 8.07 17.77 8.35
C LYS A 278 7.22 18.79 7.60
N LYS A 279 6.26 19.43 8.29
CA LYS A 279 5.38 20.45 7.71
C LYS A 279 6.13 21.61 7.08
N ALA A 280 7.20 22.08 7.73
CA ALA A 280 8.02 23.19 7.24
C ALA A 280 8.71 22.84 5.92
N LYS A 281 9.32 21.66 5.81
CA LYS A 281 9.97 21.18 4.58
C LYS A 281 8.98 21.05 3.42
N ALA A 282 7.80 20.49 3.68
CA ALA A 282 6.76 20.37 2.66
C ALA A 282 6.18 21.73 2.23
N ASN A 283 6.09 22.71 3.15
CA ASN A 283 5.69 24.09 2.81
C ASN A 283 6.73 24.80 1.95
N GLU A 284 8.00 24.70 2.35
CA GLU A 284 9.12 25.29 1.62
C GLU A 284 9.14 24.79 0.17
N PHE A 285 8.91 23.49 -0.02
CA PHE A 285 8.76 22.90 -1.34
C PHE A 285 7.66 23.58 -2.17
N LEU A 286 6.47 23.82 -1.61
CA LEU A 286 5.37 24.48 -2.33
C LEU A 286 5.71 25.94 -2.67
N PHE A 287 6.40 26.66 -1.78
CA PHE A 287 6.84 28.02 -2.04
C PHE A 287 7.87 28.08 -3.18
N GLU A 288 8.86 27.20 -3.18
CA GLU A 288 9.86 27.13 -4.24
C GLU A 288 9.24 26.67 -5.57
N LEU A 289 8.33 25.69 -5.52
CA LEU A 289 7.60 25.24 -6.71
C LEU A 289 6.76 26.38 -7.31
N LEU A 290 6.12 27.20 -6.47
CA LEU A 290 5.37 28.37 -6.91
C LEU A 290 6.29 29.42 -7.55
N LYS A 291 7.41 29.76 -6.91
CA LYS A 291 8.40 30.70 -7.45
C LYS A 291 8.93 30.26 -8.82
N ALA A 292 9.17 28.96 -8.99
CA ALA A 292 9.67 28.42 -10.25
C ALA A 292 8.60 28.37 -11.36
N ASN A 293 7.30 28.32 -11.01
CA ASN A 293 6.22 28.02 -11.97
C ASN A 293 5.04 29.01 -11.93
N TYR A 294 5.22 30.22 -11.39
CA TYR A 294 4.14 31.21 -11.19
C TYR A 294 3.41 31.64 -12.47
N LYS A 295 3.96 31.35 -13.65
CA LYS A 295 3.32 31.59 -14.96
C LYS A 295 2.50 30.40 -15.47
N ASP A 296 2.71 29.20 -14.95
CA ASP A 296 1.95 28.01 -15.32
C ASP A 296 0.69 27.92 -14.46
N ILE A 297 -0.44 28.35 -15.03
CA ILE A 297 -1.75 28.35 -14.40
C ILE A 297 -2.14 26.97 -13.85
N ARG A 298 -1.76 25.88 -14.54
CA ARG A 298 -2.13 24.52 -14.12
C ARG A 298 -1.39 24.13 -12.84
N ILE A 299 -0.07 24.35 -12.81
CA ILE A 299 0.75 24.09 -11.63
C ILE A 299 0.30 24.97 -10.45
N VAL A 300 0.06 26.26 -10.69
CA VAL A 300 -0.43 27.18 -9.65
C VAL A 300 -1.77 26.70 -9.09
N ASN A 301 -2.70 26.24 -9.94
CA ASN A 301 -3.99 25.70 -9.50
C ASN A 301 -3.84 24.43 -8.64
N LEU A 302 -2.88 23.55 -8.94
CA LEU A 302 -2.57 22.39 -8.10
C LEU A 302 -2.00 22.82 -6.74
N ILE A 303 -1.07 23.79 -6.71
CA ILE A 303 -0.52 24.34 -5.46
C ILE A 303 -1.63 24.96 -4.60
N VAL A 304 -2.52 25.74 -5.21
CA VAL A 304 -3.68 26.33 -4.53
C VAL A 304 -4.62 25.24 -4.01
N ASN A 305 -4.84 24.16 -4.77
CA ASN A 305 -5.65 23.03 -4.31
C ASN A 305 -5.04 22.37 -3.05
N ILE A 306 -3.72 22.13 -3.05
CA ILE A 306 -3.00 21.59 -1.90
C ILE A 306 -3.12 22.52 -0.69
N ALA A 307 -2.92 23.82 -0.89
CA ALA A 307 -3.08 24.81 0.18
C ALA A 307 -4.51 24.86 0.74
N ARG A 308 -5.54 24.62 -0.07
CA ARG A 308 -6.94 24.63 0.38
C ARG A 308 -7.35 23.37 1.13
N TYR A 309 -6.88 22.21 0.70
CA TYR A 309 -7.37 20.92 1.22
C TYR A 309 -6.41 20.27 2.22
N ALA A 310 -5.10 20.34 1.99
CA ALA A 310 -4.10 19.66 2.81
C ALA A 310 -3.32 20.63 3.72
N ARG A 311 -3.02 21.85 3.27
CA ARG A 311 -2.15 22.82 3.97
C ARG A 311 -2.81 24.20 4.17
N LYS A 312 -3.99 24.22 4.80
CA LYS A 312 -4.82 25.43 5.00
C LYS A 312 -4.09 26.58 5.66
N GLU A 313 -3.16 26.26 6.54
CA GLU A 313 -2.36 27.21 7.31
C GLU A 313 -1.42 28.08 6.46
N ILE A 314 -1.05 27.64 5.25
CA ILE A 314 -0.19 28.43 4.34
C ILE A 314 -0.94 29.06 3.16
N TYR A 315 -2.26 28.89 3.09
CA TYR A 315 -3.04 29.42 1.95
C TYR A 315 -2.84 30.93 1.76
N GLU A 316 -2.84 31.69 2.86
CA GLU A 316 -2.57 33.12 2.84
C GLU A 316 -1.17 33.44 2.29
N ASN A 317 -0.13 32.73 2.77
CA ASN A 317 1.24 32.90 2.30
C ASN A 317 1.39 32.59 0.80
N ILE A 318 0.72 31.54 0.32
CA ILE A 318 0.71 31.17 -1.11
C ILE A 318 0.07 32.27 -1.96
N LEU A 319 -1.09 32.80 -1.53
CA LEU A 319 -1.77 33.88 -2.22
C LEU A 319 -0.89 35.15 -2.27
N LEU A 320 -0.32 35.55 -1.13
CA LEU A 320 0.55 36.72 -1.03
C LEU A 320 1.83 36.58 -1.86
N LEU A 321 2.44 35.38 -1.87
CA LEU A 321 3.61 35.09 -2.69
C LEU A 321 3.26 35.12 -4.19
N TYR A 322 2.12 34.57 -4.61
CA TYR A 322 1.74 34.63 -6.02
C TYR A 322 1.55 36.07 -6.51
N ILE A 323 0.82 36.90 -5.76
CA ILE A 323 0.55 38.28 -6.18
C ILE A 323 1.80 39.18 -6.14
N SER A 324 2.85 38.82 -5.40
CA SER A 324 4.13 39.52 -5.47
C SER A 324 4.91 39.15 -6.74
N LEU A 325 4.71 37.94 -7.26
CA LEU A 325 5.33 37.44 -8.50
C LEU A 325 4.54 37.78 -9.77
N ASN A 326 3.22 37.89 -9.68
CA ASN A 326 2.33 38.12 -10.83
C ASN A 326 1.13 39.01 -10.48
N GLN A 327 1.14 40.24 -10.98
CA GLN A 327 0.06 41.21 -10.79
C GLN A 327 -0.94 41.28 -11.98
N ALA A 328 -0.87 40.37 -12.96
CA ALA A 328 -1.75 40.39 -14.12
C ALA A 328 -3.19 39.96 -13.74
N PRO A 329 -4.21 40.84 -13.90
CA PRO A 329 -5.57 40.59 -13.42
C PRO A 329 -6.28 39.47 -14.18
N ASP A 330 -6.01 39.32 -15.47
CA ASP A 330 -6.56 38.26 -16.32
C ASP A 330 -6.03 36.88 -15.95
N VAL A 331 -4.73 36.79 -15.63
CA VAL A 331 -4.11 35.55 -15.15
C VAL A 331 -4.58 35.23 -13.73
N PHE A 332 -4.63 36.23 -12.85
CA PHE A 332 -5.16 36.07 -11.49
C PHE A 332 -6.59 35.50 -11.49
N GLY A 333 -7.45 35.97 -12.41
CA GLY A 333 -8.80 35.47 -12.57
C GLY A 333 -8.87 33.98 -12.99
N LYS A 334 -7.85 33.45 -13.65
CA LYS A 334 -7.81 32.04 -14.06
C LYS A 334 -7.38 31.08 -12.94
N ILE A 335 -6.88 31.61 -11.82
CA ILE A 335 -6.50 30.79 -10.67
C ILE A 335 -7.73 30.48 -9.80
N TRP A 336 -7.85 29.23 -9.38
CA TRP A 336 -8.95 28.71 -8.57
C TRP A 336 -8.76 28.98 -7.07
N TRP A 337 -8.60 30.25 -6.69
CA TRP A 337 -8.41 30.68 -5.30
C TRP A 337 -9.46 30.12 -4.35
N ARG A 338 -10.73 30.12 -4.78
CA ARG A 338 -11.84 29.50 -4.01
C ARG A 338 -12.16 28.06 -4.39
N GLY A 339 -11.47 27.50 -5.38
CA GLY A 339 -11.91 26.31 -6.13
C GLY A 339 -12.73 26.64 -7.37
N ASN A 340 -13.11 25.60 -8.10
CA ASN A 340 -13.95 25.69 -9.31
C ASN A 340 -15.34 25.04 -9.09
N GLY A 341 -15.88 25.18 -7.87
CA GLY A 341 -17.17 24.64 -7.43
C GLY A 341 -17.19 24.31 -5.94
N GLY A 342 -18.30 23.75 -5.47
CA GLY A 342 -18.52 23.36 -4.08
C GLY A 342 -19.68 22.38 -3.91
N GLU A 343 -19.65 21.60 -2.83
CA GLU A 343 -20.78 20.83 -2.35
C GLU A 343 -21.59 21.70 -1.39
N TYR A 344 -22.87 21.86 -1.65
CA TYR A 344 -23.80 22.69 -0.88
C TYR A 344 -24.94 21.81 -0.38
N ASN A 345 -25.37 21.99 0.87
CA ASN A 345 -26.50 21.27 1.41
C ASN A 345 -27.82 21.86 0.90
N GLY A 346 -28.89 21.05 0.93
CA GLY A 346 -30.25 21.51 0.62
C GLY A 346 -30.71 22.57 1.62
N GLY A 347 -30.54 23.84 1.28
CA GLY A 347 -30.85 25.00 2.12
C GLY A 347 -29.76 26.08 2.14
N ASP A 348 -28.55 25.76 1.66
CA ASP A 348 -27.47 26.74 1.52
C ASP A 348 -27.75 27.69 0.34
N ILE A 349 -27.50 28.99 0.54
CA ILE A 349 -27.47 29.97 -0.55
C ILE A 349 -26.03 30.03 -1.07
N SER A 350 -25.78 29.32 -2.16
CA SER A 350 -24.41 29.10 -2.64
C SER A 350 -23.70 30.42 -2.98
N GLY A 351 -24.41 31.39 -3.56
CA GLY A 351 -23.89 32.73 -3.88
C GLY A 351 -23.43 33.52 -2.66
N GLU A 352 -24.05 33.36 -1.49
CA GLU A 352 -23.60 34.03 -0.25
C GLU A 352 -22.29 33.42 0.27
N ILE A 353 -22.22 32.08 0.25
CA ILE A 353 -21.01 31.35 0.62
C ILE A 353 -19.87 31.76 -0.31
N GLU A 354 -20.13 31.81 -1.61
CA GLU A 354 -19.13 32.21 -2.60
C GLU A 354 -18.63 33.63 -2.40
N ALA A 355 -19.55 34.57 -2.19
CA ALA A 355 -19.22 35.97 -1.94
C ALA A 355 -18.38 36.13 -0.67
N ASN A 356 -18.68 35.37 0.38
CA ASN A 356 -17.95 35.45 1.65
C ASN A 356 -16.51 34.97 1.53
N ASP A 357 -16.24 33.92 0.77
CA ASP A 357 -14.85 33.50 0.53
C ASP A 357 -14.10 34.50 -0.35
N TRP A 358 -14.73 35.09 -1.37
CA TRP A 358 -14.09 36.17 -2.13
C TRP A 358 -13.78 37.39 -1.25
N LYS A 359 -14.65 37.72 -0.28
CA LYS A 359 -14.36 38.77 0.72
C LYS A 359 -13.15 38.41 1.59
N LYS A 360 -12.99 37.14 2.00
CA LYS A 360 -11.78 36.68 2.73
C LYS A 360 -10.52 36.80 1.86
N ILE A 361 -10.60 36.44 0.58
CA ILE A 361 -9.48 36.61 -0.36
C ILE A 361 -9.13 38.11 -0.50
N LEU A 362 -10.14 38.98 -0.63
CA LEU A 362 -9.92 40.42 -0.69
C LEU A 362 -9.21 40.95 0.56
N SER A 363 -9.64 40.53 1.76
CA SER A 363 -9.05 40.98 3.02
C SER A 363 -7.59 40.51 3.20
N ILE A 364 -7.21 39.38 2.61
CA ILE A 364 -5.80 38.96 2.53
C ILE A 364 -5.02 39.92 1.64
N ILE A 365 -5.51 40.19 0.43
CA ILE A 365 -4.81 41.04 -0.55
C ILE A 365 -4.69 42.49 -0.07
N GLU A 366 -5.68 43.00 0.65
CA GLU A 366 -5.65 44.35 1.23
C GLU A 366 -4.57 44.52 2.31
N ARG A 367 -4.13 43.44 2.94
CA ARG A 367 -3.01 43.44 3.90
C ARG A 367 -1.63 43.40 3.22
N SER A 368 -1.57 43.24 1.89
CA SER A 368 -0.30 43.24 1.14
C SER A 368 0.30 44.64 1.02
N GLU A 369 1.63 44.72 1.15
CA GLU A 369 2.40 45.96 0.98
C GLU A 369 2.42 46.49 -0.47
N HIS A 370 2.02 45.70 -1.47
CA HIS A 370 2.02 46.10 -2.89
C HIS A 370 0.80 46.95 -3.30
N GLY A 371 0.30 47.79 -2.39
CA GLY A 371 -1.07 48.32 -2.36
C GLY A 371 -1.63 48.94 -3.65
N THR A 372 -0.82 49.69 -4.41
CA THR A 372 -1.26 50.37 -5.66
C THR A 372 -1.25 49.45 -6.88
N ASN A 373 -0.26 48.56 -7.00
CA ASN A 373 -0.16 47.61 -8.13
C ASN A 373 -1.27 46.56 -8.11
N LEU A 374 -1.91 46.35 -6.97
CA LEU A 374 -2.99 45.38 -6.78
C LEU A 374 -4.38 45.94 -7.07
N ILE A 375 -4.54 47.23 -7.42
CA ILE A 375 -5.84 47.83 -7.74
C ILE A 375 -6.60 47.03 -8.82
N PRO A 376 -5.99 46.60 -9.94
CA PRO A 376 -6.69 45.81 -10.95
C PRO A 376 -7.16 44.44 -10.42
N ILE A 377 -6.36 43.76 -9.60
CA ILE A 377 -6.72 42.48 -8.98
C ILE A 377 -7.86 42.66 -7.97
N LYS A 378 -7.79 43.71 -7.14
CA LYS A 378 -8.87 44.06 -6.19
C LYS A 378 -10.19 44.33 -6.93
N LYS A 379 -10.14 44.95 -8.12
CA LYS A 379 -11.31 45.13 -8.97
C LYS A 379 -11.90 43.79 -9.44
N VAL A 380 -11.07 42.88 -9.96
CA VAL A 380 -11.52 41.52 -10.36
C VAL A 380 -12.25 40.81 -9.22
N ILE A 381 -11.74 40.90 -7.99
CA ILE A 381 -12.36 40.26 -6.82
C ILE A 381 -13.68 40.94 -6.46
N LYS A 382 -13.74 42.27 -6.46
CA LYS A 382 -14.98 43.02 -6.19
C LYS A 382 -16.07 42.70 -7.22
N ASP A 383 -15.71 42.59 -8.49
CA ASP A 383 -16.63 42.21 -9.56
C ASP A 383 -17.18 40.79 -9.34
N ARG A 384 -16.34 39.85 -8.88
CA ARG A 384 -16.77 38.49 -8.47
C ARG A 384 -17.71 38.51 -7.27
N ILE A 385 -17.38 39.25 -6.21
CA ILE A 385 -18.25 39.41 -5.04
C ILE A 385 -19.63 39.91 -5.47
N TYR A 386 -19.67 40.94 -6.30
CA TYR A 386 -20.93 41.49 -6.81
C TYR A 386 -21.73 40.46 -7.62
N SER A 387 -21.06 39.70 -8.48
CA SER A 387 -21.70 38.62 -9.25
C SER A 387 -22.30 37.54 -8.34
N CYS A 388 -21.55 37.08 -7.34
CA CYS A 388 -22.02 36.06 -6.38
C CYS A 388 -23.21 36.56 -5.55
N LEU A 389 -23.20 37.82 -5.11
CA LEU A 389 -24.33 38.40 -4.38
C LEU A 389 -25.60 38.54 -5.24
N ARG A 390 -25.47 38.91 -6.52
CA ARG A 390 -26.62 38.90 -7.43
C ARG A 390 -27.19 37.50 -7.64
N PHE A 391 -26.31 36.49 -7.73
CA PHE A 391 -26.73 35.10 -7.84
C PHE A 391 -27.46 34.64 -6.57
N ALA A 392 -26.96 35.00 -5.39
CA ALA A 392 -27.60 34.71 -4.11
C ALA A 392 -29.03 35.25 -4.02
N GLU A 393 -29.28 36.48 -4.49
CA GLU A 393 -30.63 37.06 -4.52
C GLU A 393 -31.56 36.30 -5.47
N SER A 394 -31.03 35.80 -6.60
CA SER A 394 -31.79 34.94 -7.51
C SER A 394 -32.13 33.59 -6.87
N GLU A 395 -31.18 32.96 -6.16
CA GLU A 395 -31.41 31.70 -5.44
C GLU A 395 -32.50 31.86 -4.37
N LYS A 396 -32.44 32.94 -3.57
CA LYS A 396 -33.47 33.25 -2.56
C LYS A 396 -34.85 33.45 -3.19
N THR A 397 -34.90 34.15 -4.32
CA THR A 397 -36.16 34.38 -5.05
C THR A 397 -36.77 33.07 -5.50
N ASN A 398 -35.98 32.17 -6.09
CA ASN A 398 -36.46 30.86 -6.53
C ASN A 398 -36.94 30.00 -5.35
N LEU A 399 -36.19 29.99 -4.24
CA LEU A 399 -36.59 29.28 -3.01
C LEU A 399 -37.87 29.83 -2.39
N PHE A 400 -38.17 31.12 -2.59
CA PHE A 400 -39.44 31.72 -2.17
C PHE A 400 -40.59 31.35 -3.10
N LEU A 401 -40.35 31.23 -4.41
CA LEU A 401 -41.36 30.88 -5.42
C LEU A 401 -41.69 29.38 -5.47
N ASP A 402 -40.77 28.51 -5.05
CA ASP A 402 -40.94 27.06 -4.97
C ASP A 402 -41.64 26.59 -3.67
N ARG A 403 -41.97 27.52 -2.77
CA ARG A 403 -42.76 27.30 -1.54
C ARG A 403 -44.19 27.81 -1.71
#